data_AF-A0A419JLN2-F1
#
_entry.id   AF-A0A419JLN2-F1
#
_cell.length_a   1.000
_cell.length_b   1.000
_cell.length_c   1.000
_cell.angle_alpha   90.00
_cell.angle_beta   90.00
_cell.angle_gamma   90.00
#
_symmetry.space_group_name_H-M   'P 1'
#
loop_
_entity.id
_entity.type
_entity.pdbx_description
1 polymer ?
#
loop_
_entity_poly.entity_id
_entity_poly.type
_entity_poly.pdbx_seq_one_letter_code
_entity_poly.pdbx_strand_id
1 'polypeptide(L)' 'RYTRYYRSIPLPEKVDPEKVEASFKDGVLSIEMPKVEAKEVKRIEVK' A
#
# COMPACT_ATOMS: atom_id res chain seq x y z
N ARG A 1 -28.28 9.48 -14.14
CA ARG A 1 -28.42 8.45 -13.08
C ARG A 1 -27.02 8.21 -12.55
N TYR A 2 -26.71 8.58 -11.30
CA TYR A 2 -25.38 8.33 -10.73
C TYR A 2 -25.38 6.96 -10.06
N THR A 3 -24.45 6.09 -10.45
CA THR A 3 -24.25 4.78 -9.81
C THR A 3 -23.18 4.91 -8.75
N ARG A 4 -23.30 4.17 -7.64
CA ARG A 4 -22.21 4.07 -6.66
C ARG A 4 -21.09 3.22 -7.27
N TYR A 5 -19.85 3.63 -7.09
CA TYR A 5 -18.68 2.91 -7.56
C TYR A 5 -17.90 2.35 -6.38
N TYR A 6 -17.48 1.09 -6.47
CA TYR A 6 -16.69 0.40 -5.46
C TYR A 6 -15.72 -0.57 -6.14
N ARG A 7 -14.49 -0.62 -5.64
CA ARG A 7 -13.50 -1.64 -6.00
C ARG A 7 -12.75 -2.12 -4.76
N SER A 8 -12.44 -3.41 -4.76
CA SER A 8 -11.47 -4.02 -3.85
C SER A 8 -10.32 -4.55 -4.70
N ILE A 9 -9.09 -4.22 -4.31
CA ILE A 9 -7.87 -4.62 -5.02
C ILE A 9 -6.97 -5.32 -4.01
N PRO A 10 -6.64 -6.61 -4.21
CA PRO A 10 -5.71 -7.30 -3.32
C PRO A 10 -4.30 -6.74 -3.52
N LEU A 11 -3.60 -6.49 -2.42
CA LEU A 11 -2.22 -6.01 -2.45
C LEU A 11 -1.25 -7.20 -2.51
N PRO A 12 -0.18 -7.12 -3.31
CA PRO A 12 0.80 -8.20 -3.43
C PRO A 12 1.69 -8.34 -2.20
N GLU A 13 1.83 -7.27 -1.41
CA GLU A 13 2.73 -7.20 -0.25
C GLU A 13 2.06 -6.44 0.90
N LYS A 14 2.65 -6.56 2.11
CA LYS A 14 2.20 -5.79 3.27
C LYS A 14 2.58 -4.31 3.10
N VAL A 15 1.60 -3.45 3.34
CA VAL A 15 1.76 -1.99 3.36
C VAL A 15 1.55 -1.45 4.77
N ASP A 16 2.09 -0.28 5.05
CA ASP A 16 1.87 0.43 6.32
C ASP A 16 0.56 1.25 6.22
N PRO A 17 -0.52 0.84 6.91
CA PRO A 17 -1.82 1.51 6.80
C PRO A 17 -1.84 2.90 7.43
N GLU A 18 -0.90 3.22 8.33
CA GLU A 18 -0.86 4.52 9.01
C GLU A 18 -0.26 5.62 8.12
N LYS A 19 0.44 5.23 7.05
CA LYS A 19 1.16 6.13 6.14
C LYS A 19 0.58 6.15 4.72
N VAL A 20 -0.70 5.82 4.58
CA VAL A 20 -1.38 5.85 3.29
C VAL A 20 -1.76 7.28 2.94
N GLU A 21 -1.42 7.69 1.73
CA GLU A 21 -1.77 9.01 1.19
C GLU A 21 -2.64 8.87 -0.06
N ALA A 22 -3.54 9.83 -0.28
CA ALA A 22 -4.42 9.85 -1.45
C ALA A 22 -4.54 11.25 -2.03
N SER A 23 -4.54 11.36 -3.36
CA SER A 23 -4.76 12.60 -4.08
C SER A 23 -5.72 12.39 -5.25
N PHE A 24 -6.52 13.42 -5.55
CA PHE A 24 -7.43 13.42 -6.69
C PHE A 24 -7.17 14.64 -7.56
N LYS A 25 -6.75 14.40 -8.81
CA LYS A 25 -6.39 15.46 -9.75
C LYS A 25 -6.74 15.05 -11.17
N ASP A 26 -7.32 15.97 -11.93
CA ASP A 26 -7.68 15.79 -13.34
C ASP A 26 -8.48 14.50 -13.64
N GLY A 27 -9.38 14.14 -12.71
CA GLY A 27 -10.22 12.95 -12.83
C GLY A 27 -9.57 11.62 -12.40
N VAL A 28 -8.34 11.66 -11.88
CA VAL A 28 -7.59 10.46 -11.45
C VAL A 28 -7.45 10.45 -9.93
N LEU A 29 -7.81 9.32 -9.32
CA LEU A 29 -7.54 9.01 -7.91
C LEU A 29 -6.22 8.25 -7.82
N SER A 30 -5.21 8.89 -7.22
CA SER A 30 -3.90 8.28 -6.92
C SER A 30 -3.84 7.94 -5.44
N ILE A 31 -3.45 6.71 -5.11
CA ILE A 31 -3.30 6.22 -3.75
C ILE A 31 -1.88 5.69 -3.58
N GLU A 32 -1.12 6.29 -2.69
CA GLU A 32 0.26 5.90 -2.38
C GLU A 32 0.29 5.15 -1.04
N MET A 33 0.84 3.95 -1.07
CA MET A 33 0.91 3.05 0.08
C MET A 33 2.35 2.55 0.22
N PRO A 34 3.09 3.00 1.25
CA PRO A 34 4.45 2.55 1.47
C PRO A 34 4.46 1.08 1.90
N LYS A 35 5.42 0.32 1.38
CA LYS A 35 5.68 -1.05 1.80
C LYS A 35 6.16 -1.06 3.25
N VAL A 36 5.77 -2.08 4.01
CA VAL A 36 6.38 -2.32 5.32
C VAL A 36 7.83 -2.74 5.08
N GLU A 37 8.79 -2.07 5.71
CA GLU A 37 10.19 -2.46 5.65
C GLU A 37 10.36 -3.92 6.09
N ALA A 38 10.98 -4.73 5.24
CA ALA A 38 11.39 -6.06 5.62
C ALA A 38 12.46 -5.90 6.72
N LYS A 39 12.14 -6.34 7.95
CA LYS A 39 13.12 -6.39 9.03
C LYS A 39 14.37 -7.08 8.49
N GLU A 40 15.50 -6.38 8.52
CA GLU A 40 16.78 -6.95 8.12
C GLU A 40 16.94 -8.32 8.77
N VAL A 41 17.06 -9.35 7.93
CA VAL A 41 17.18 -10.72 8.41
C VAL A 41 18.49 -10.78 9.18
N LYS A 42 18.42 -10.84 10.52
CA LYS A 42 19.61 -11.01 11.36
C LYS A 42 20.31 -12.27 10.89
N ARG A 43 21.49 -12.11 10.28
CA ARG A 43 22.32 -13.23 9.83
C ARG A 43 22.74 -14.01 11.07
N ILE A 44 22.30 -15.26 11.17
CA ILE A 44 22.74 -16.15 12.24
C ILE A 44 24.11 -16.69 11.82
N GLU A 45 25.15 -16.31 12.55
CA GLU A 45 26.51 -16.83 12.36
C GLU A 45 26.60 -18.20 13.04
N VAL A 46 26.87 -19.25 12.27
CA VAL A 46 27.08 -20.61 12.79
C VAL A 46 28.57 -20.77 13.07
N LYS A 47 28.94 -21.12 14.31
CA LYS A 47 30.32 -21.42 14.73
C LYS A 47 30.72 -22.85 14.39
#